data_AF-A0AAE1USY2-F1
#
_entry.id   AF-A0AAE1USY2-F1
#
_cell.length_a   1.000
_cell.length_b   1.000
_cell.length_c   1.000
_cell.angle_alpha   90.00
_cell.angle_beta   90.00
_cell.angle_gamma   90.00
#
_symmetry.space_group_name_H-M   'P 1'
#
loop_
_entity.id
_entity.type
_entity.pdbx_description
1 polymer ?
#
loop_
_entity_poly.entity_id
_entity_poly.type
_entity_poly.pdbx_seq_one_letter_code
_entity_poly.pdbx_strand_id
1 'polypeptide(L)'
;MNRQENLIAQRGQIIGLREAGHSVRAIGHILGLSPITVAKWIRRWNESGDLRDAVSKAAEKSIPRKRTGTRHRNYWFYCDEIREQNRRIIKHRKLHRRNPSDKSLSLLQELIRHTKEISRRVRAEKWYEWCSTIDERSKLREMWRNINIATGRMARLDPPKDAERLNSNFAVRAATTNLPAEIQNRLQQLRDTRQEKMDETVLKRDEAGGPFTSDELFRTRKKCKDTALGDDGITNSIFSALGNGVHTALLTIMNESWGVGRLPLAWIKADILPIPKPKEKL
;
A
#
# COMPACT_ATOMS: atom_id res chain seq x y z
N MET A 1 -10.49 -29.25 -30.31
CA MET A 1 -10.67 -28.13 -29.34
C MET A 1 -11.66 -28.57 -28.28
N ASN A 2 -11.24 -28.64 -27.03
CA ASN A 2 -12.06 -29.21 -25.95
C ASN A 2 -13.21 -28.24 -25.61
N ARG A 3 -14.41 -28.74 -25.24
CA ARG A 3 -15.59 -27.91 -24.89
C ARG A 3 -15.27 -26.87 -23.81
N GLN A 4 -14.32 -27.21 -22.94
CA GLN A 4 -13.82 -26.38 -21.86
C GLN A 4 -12.91 -25.25 -22.36
N GLU A 5 -12.05 -25.49 -23.36
CA GLU A 5 -11.19 -24.46 -23.98
C GLU A 5 -12.04 -23.42 -24.74
N ASN A 6 -13.09 -23.86 -25.41
CA ASN A 6 -14.03 -22.98 -26.12
C ASN A 6 -14.77 -22.04 -25.16
N LEU A 7 -15.20 -22.55 -24.00
CA LEU A 7 -15.84 -21.76 -22.96
C LEU A 7 -14.90 -20.74 -22.32
N ILE A 8 -13.62 -21.08 -22.17
CA ILE A 8 -12.59 -20.20 -21.61
C ILE A 8 -12.29 -19.04 -22.59
N ALA A 9 -12.12 -19.34 -23.87
CA ALA A 9 -11.91 -18.33 -24.90
C ALA A 9 -13.10 -17.34 -25.01
N GLN A 10 -14.33 -17.86 -24.99
CA GLN A 10 -15.55 -17.04 -25.00
C GLN A 10 -15.67 -16.15 -23.75
N ARG A 11 -15.25 -16.63 -22.57
CA ARG A 11 -15.21 -15.82 -21.34
C ARG A 11 -14.23 -14.66 -21.43
N GLY A 12 -13.03 -14.88 -21.98
CA GLY A 12 -12.03 -13.84 -22.17
C GLY A 12 -12.52 -12.71 -23.08
N GLN A 13 -13.25 -13.04 -24.14
CA GLN A 13 -13.86 -12.06 -25.04
C GLN A 13 -14.96 -11.22 -24.36
N ILE A 14 -15.80 -11.83 -23.53
CA ILE A 14 -16.83 -11.11 -22.76
C ILE A 14 -16.22 -10.06 -21.83
N ILE A 15 -15.16 -10.42 -21.12
CA ILE A 15 -14.49 -9.53 -20.17
C ILE A 15 -13.83 -8.37 -20.92
N GLY A 16 -13.10 -8.66 -22.00
CA GLY A 16 -12.46 -7.63 -22.81
C GLY A 16 -13.44 -6.63 -23.43
N LEU A 17 -14.60 -7.10 -23.91
CA LEU A 17 -15.64 -6.20 -24.44
C LEU A 17 -16.30 -5.37 -23.33
N ARG A 18 -16.46 -5.92 -22.11
CA ARG A 18 -16.98 -5.16 -20.98
C ARG A 18 -16.03 -4.04 -20.55
N GLU A 19 -14.73 -4.30 -20.58
CA GLU A 19 -13.67 -3.33 -20.27
C GLU A 19 -13.60 -2.21 -21.33
N ALA A 20 -13.88 -2.52 -22.60
CA ALA A 20 -14.02 -1.53 -23.67
C ALA A 20 -15.34 -0.71 -23.59
N GLY A 21 -16.13 -0.87 -22.52
CA GLY A 21 -17.35 -0.09 -22.27
C GLY A 21 -18.62 -0.65 -22.90
N HIS A 22 -18.58 -1.85 -23.50
CA HIS A 22 -19.77 -2.43 -24.10
C HIS A 22 -20.81 -2.87 -23.05
N SER A 23 -22.09 -2.65 -23.37
CA SER A 23 -23.21 -3.10 -22.54
C SER A 23 -23.37 -4.62 -22.62
N VAL A 24 -23.96 -5.24 -21.59
CA VAL A 24 -24.21 -6.69 -21.55
C VAL A 24 -24.99 -7.18 -22.77
N ARG A 25 -25.95 -6.38 -23.27
CA ARG A 25 -26.71 -6.69 -24.48
C ARG A 25 -25.86 -6.62 -25.74
N ALA A 26 -24.98 -5.61 -25.85
CA ALA A 26 -24.07 -5.47 -26.99
C ALA A 26 -23.09 -6.65 -27.06
N ILE A 27 -22.54 -7.06 -25.91
CA ILE A 27 -21.64 -8.22 -25.82
C ILE A 27 -22.37 -9.51 -26.21
N GLY A 28 -23.61 -9.70 -25.75
CA GLY A 28 -24.44 -10.84 -26.13
C GLY A 28 -24.66 -10.92 -27.65
N HIS A 29 -24.94 -9.78 -28.28
CA HIS A 29 -25.10 -9.72 -29.74
C HIS A 29 -23.81 -10.02 -30.51
N ILE A 30 -22.66 -9.49 -30.04
CA ILE A 30 -21.35 -9.71 -30.68
C ILE A 30 -20.93 -11.17 -30.63
N LEU A 31 -21.24 -11.87 -29.54
CA LEU A 31 -20.77 -13.24 -29.30
C LEU A 31 -21.84 -14.32 -29.53
N GLY A 32 -23.05 -13.94 -29.97
CA GLY A 32 -24.18 -14.87 -30.15
C GLY A 32 -24.64 -15.52 -28.84
N LEU A 33 -24.44 -14.85 -27.70
CA LEU A 33 -24.75 -15.35 -26.37
C LEU A 33 -25.97 -14.63 -25.77
N SER A 34 -26.77 -15.34 -25.00
CA SER A 34 -27.86 -14.72 -24.23
C SER A 34 -27.30 -13.64 -23.29
N PRO A 35 -27.91 -12.44 -23.23
CA PRO A 35 -27.53 -11.39 -22.29
C PRO A 35 -27.52 -11.86 -20.82
N ILE A 36 -28.34 -12.87 -20.48
CA ILE A 36 -28.38 -13.48 -19.14
C ILE A 36 -27.07 -14.23 -18.84
N THR A 37 -26.55 -14.97 -19.82
CA THR A 37 -25.28 -15.70 -19.70
C THR A 37 -24.12 -14.74 -19.52
N VAL A 38 -24.10 -13.66 -20.32
CA VAL A 38 -23.10 -12.60 -20.24
C VAL A 38 -23.14 -11.89 -18.88
N ALA A 39 -24.34 -11.53 -18.40
CA ALA A 39 -24.54 -10.92 -17.08
C ALA A 39 -24.05 -11.83 -15.94
N LYS A 40 -24.39 -13.12 -16.01
CA LYS A 40 -23.99 -14.12 -15.01
C LYS A 40 -22.47 -14.26 -14.92
N TRP A 41 -21.77 -14.21 -16.05
CA TRP A 41 -20.31 -14.33 -16.09
C TRP A 41 -19.61 -13.05 -15.61
N ILE A 42 -20.10 -11.88 -16.00
CA ILE A 42 -19.58 -10.60 -15.50
C ILE A 42 -19.79 -10.49 -13.98
N ARG A 43 -20.97 -10.89 -13.49
CA ARG A 43 -21.27 -10.90 -12.05
C ARG A 43 -20.30 -11.81 -11.29
N ARG A 44 -20.07 -13.02 -11.78
CA ARG A 44 -19.13 -13.98 -11.17
C ARG A 44 -17.67 -13.48 -11.17
N TRP A 45 -17.26 -12.73 -12.20
CA TRP A 45 -15.93 -12.10 -12.23
C TRP A 45 -15.80 -10.99 -11.17
N ASN A 46 -16.84 -10.16 -11.03
CA ASN A 46 -16.90 -9.12 -10.00
C ASN A 46 -17.03 -9.68 -8.58
N GLU A 47 -17.61 -10.87 -8.41
CA GLU A 47 -17.64 -11.63 -7.13
C GLU A 47 -16.22 -12.00 -6.65
N SER A 48 -15.17 -11.91 -7.48
CA SER A 48 -13.78 -12.01 -7.00
C SER A 48 -13.41 -10.87 -6.03
N GLY A 49 -14.07 -9.72 -6.12
CA GLY A 49 -14.00 -8.64 -5.12
C GLY A 49 -14.74 -8.98 -3.83
N ASP A 50 -15.77 -9.83 -3.90
CA ASP A 50 -16.51 -10.33 -2.73
C ASP A 50 -15.65 -11.24 -1.86
N LEU A 51 -14.72 -12.00 -2.46
CA LEU A 51 -13.79 -12.85 -1.70
C LEU A 51 -12.89 -12.03 -0.76
N ARG A 52 -12.37 -10.89 -1.24
CA ARG A 52 -11.56 -9.95 -0.44
C ARG A 52 -12.35 -9.42 0.75
N ASP A 53 -13.58 -8.98 0.51
CA ASP A 53 -14.43 -8.40 1.54
C ASP A 53 -14.89 -9.46 2.55
N ALA A 54 -15.20 -10.67 2.09
CA ALA A 54 -15.56 -11.80 2.93
C ALA A 54 -14.41 -12.21 3.86
N VAL A 55 -13.19 -12.32 3.32
CA VAL A 55 -11.98 -12.64 4.11
C VAL A 55 -11.69 -11.55 5.14
N SER A 56 -11.79 -10.27 4.75
CA SER A 56 -11.55 -9.13 5.64
C SER A 56 -12.56 -9.11 6.79
N LYS A 57 -13.85 -9.27 6.51
CA LYS A 57 -14.92 -9.34 7.53
C LYS A 57 -14.74 -10.53 8.48
N ALA A 58 -14.37 -11.69 7.96
CA ALA A 58 -14.12 -12.89 8.77
C ALA A 58 -12.89 -12.69 9.69
N ALA A 59 -11.83 -12.08 9.18
CA ALA A 59 -10.62 -11.78 9.94
C ALA A 59 -10.89 -10.76 11.05
N GLU A 60 -11.64 -9.69 10.78
CA GLU A 60 -12.01 -8.70 11.79
C GLU A 60 -12.86 -9.28 12.93
N LYS A 61 -13.74 -10.24 12.62
CA LYS A 61 -14.57 -10.92 13.62
C LYS A 61 -13.76 -11.91 14.48
N SER A 62 -12.73 -12.54 13.91
CA SER A 62 -12.06 -13.69 14.51
C SER A 62 -10.72 -13.34 15.17
N ILE A 63 -10.06 -12.25 14.75
CA ILE A 63 -8.72 -11.87 15.22
C ILE A 63 -8.81 -10.64 16.14
N PRO A 64 -8.57 -10.77 17.45
CA PRO A 64 -8.60 -9.64 18.38
C PRO A 64 -7.44 -8.67 18.10
N ARG A 65 -7.77 -7.39 17.90
CA ARG A 65 -6.76 -6.33 17.66
C ARG A 65 -6.09 -5.90 18.97
N LYS A 66 -4.76 -6.00 19.02
CA LYS A 66 -3.97 -5.46 20.13
C LYS A 66 -3.75 -3.97 19.95
N ARG A 67 -4.20 -3.14 20.91
CA ARG A 67 -3.84 -1.72 20.96
C ARG A 67 -2.37 -1.60 21.41
N THR A 68 -1.49 -1.18 20.51
CA THR A 68 -0.15 -0.75 20.90
C THR A 68 -0.27 0.63 21.56
N GLY A 69 0.07 0.70 22.84
CA GLY A 69 0.13 1.98 23.54
C GLY A 69 1.15 2.89 22.85
N THR A 70 0.81 4.16 22.66
CA THR A 70 1.77 5.18 22.22
C THR A 70 2.83 5.33 23.31
N ARG A 71 4.00 4.72 23.12
CA ARG A 71 5.13 4.92 24.02
C ARG A 71 5.55 6.39 23.93
N HIS A 72 5.40 7.12 25.03
CA HIS A 72 5.88 8.50 25.09
C HIS A 72 7.39 8.51 24.82
N ARG A 73 7.81 9.31 23.84
CA ARG A 73 9.23 9.52 23.56
C ARG A 73 9.81 10.33 24.72
N ASN A 74 10.71 9.71 25.49
CA ASN A 74 11.43 10.38 26.57
C ASN A 74 12.53 11.25 25.95
N TYR A 75 12.18 12.48 25.58
CA TYR A 75 13.15 13.48 25.12
C TYR A 75 13.91 14.05 26.32
N TRP A 76 15.18 14.40 26.15
CA TRP A 76 16.05 14.90 27.24
C TRP A 76 15.55 16.19 27.88
N PHE A 77 14.75 17.00 27.17
CA PHE A 77 14.13 18.21 27.70
C PHE A 77 12.74 17.97 28.33
N TYR A 78 12.21 16.74 28.35
CA TYR A 78 10.86 16.46 28.83
C TYR A 78 10.82 16.30 30.37
N CYS A 79 10.78 17.43 31.08
CA CYS A 79 10.69 17.50 32.54
C CYS A 79 9.23 17.58 33.06
N ASP A 80 9.07 17.55 34.38
CA ASP A 80 7.76 17.65 35.04
C ASP A 80 7.02 18.95 34.73
N GLU A 81 7.74 20.06 34.54
CA GLU A 81 7.15 21.35 34.19
C GLU A 81 6.44 21.28 32.82
N ILE A 82 7.12 20.78 31.78
CA ILE A 82 6.52 20.59 30.44
C ILE A 82 5.37 19.58 30.49
N ARG A 83 5.50 18.53 31.31
CA ARG A 83 4.45 17.51 31.48
C ARG A 83 3.18 18.11 32.06
N GLU A 84 3.30 18.94 33.09
CA GLU A 84 2.19 19.60 33.75
C GLU A 84 1.48 20.59 32.82
N GLN A 85 2.23 21.42 32.08
CA GLN A 85 1.62 22.32 31.09
C GLN A 85 0.87 21.57 29.98
N ASN A 86 1.43 20.44 29.49
CA ASN A 86 0.74 19.59 28.53
C ASN A 86 -0.54 18.95 29.10
N ARG A 87 -0.52 18.51 30.37
CA ARG A 87 -1.73 18.01 31.06
C ARG A 87 -2.81 19.09 31.14
N ARG A 88 -2.43 20.33 31.45
CA ARG A 88 -3.34 21.49 31.47
C ARG A 88 -3.94 21.75 30.08
N ILE A 89 -3.14 21.76 29.01
CA ILE A 89 -3.64 21.85 27.63
C ILE A 89 -4.68 20.76 27.34
N ILE A 90 -4.38 19.50 27.68
CA ILE A 90 -5.29 18.37 27.43
C ILE A 90 -6.61 18.55 28.20
N LYS A 91 -6.55 18.98 29.46
CA LYS A 91 -7.73 19.25 30.29
C LYS A 91 -8.59 20.37 29.67
N HIS A 92 -7.99 21.49 29.28
CA HIS A 92 -8.71 22.60 28.66
C HIS A 92 -9.24 22.28 27.27
N ARG A 93 -8.54 21.47 26.46
CA ARG A 93 -9.07 20.93 25.19
C ARG A 93 -10.30 20.08 25.40
N LYS A 94 -10.28 19.19 26.41
CA LYS A 94 -11.45 18.37 26.76
C LYS A 94 -12.62 19.23 27.23
N LEU A 95 -12.35 20.26 28.04
CA LEU A 95 -13.36 21.20 28.53
C LEU A 95 -13.99 21.99 27.37
N HIS A 96 -13.17 22.58 26.49
CA HIS A 96 -13.64 23.31 25.31
C HIS A 96 -14.44 22.42 24.35
N ARG A 97 -14.02 21.17 24.14
CA ARG A 97 -14.79 20.21 23.33
C ARG A 97 -16.16 19.88 23.92
N ARG A 98 -16.30 19.92 25.25
CA ARG A 98 -17.57 19.68 25.96
C ARG A 98 -18.46 20.91 26.01
N ASN A 99 -17.86 22.09 26.13
CA ASN A 99 -18.57 23.36 26.18
C ASN A 99 -17.84 24.41 25.32
N PRO A 100 -18.12 24.46 24.01
CA PRO A 100 -17.54 25.45 23.12
C PRO A 100 -18.06 26.85 23.45
N SER A 101 -17.15 27.74 23.86
CA SER A 101 -17.44 29.14 24.17
C SER A 101 -16.21 30.00 23.87
N ASP A 102 -16.40 31.26 23.46
CA ASP A 102 -15.30 32.18 23.18
C ASP A 102 -14.36 32.38 24.37
N LYS A 103 -14.91 32.46 25.59
CA LYS A 103 -14.10 32.53 26.82
C LYS A 103 -13.22 31.30 27.01
N SER A 104 -13.74 30.12 26.70
CA SER A 104 -13.00 28.86 26.80
C SER A 104 -11.93 28.72 25.70
N LEU A 105 -12.18 29.30 24.52
CA LEU A 105 -11.23 29.33 23.40
C LEU A 105 -10.07 30.29 23.71
N SER A 106 -10.37 31.50 24.18
CA SER A 106 -9.36 32.49 24.57
C SER A 106 -8.44 31.94 25.67
N LEU A 107 -9.00 31.31 26.70
CA LEU A 107 -8.22 30.67 27.77
C LEU A 107 -7.34 29.53 27.23
N LEU A 108 -7.85 28.72 26.29
CA LEU A 108 -7.06 27.66 25.66
C LEU A 108 -5.91 28.23 24.83
N GLN A 109 -6.15 29.30 24.07
CA GLN A 109 -5.13 29.97 23.25
C GLN A 109 -4.04 30.59 24.11
N GLU A 110 -4.41 31.29 25.19
CA GLU A 110 -3.49 31.86 26.15
C GLU A 110 -2.63 30.77 26.81
N LEU A 111 -3.26 29.68 27.24
CA LEU A 111 -2.56 28.55 27.86
C LEU A 111 -1.62 27.85 26.86
N ILE A 112 -2.00 27.74 25.59
CA ILE A 112 -1.11 27.26 24.53
C ILE A 112 0.08 28.19 24.33
N ARG A 113 -0.13 29.52 24.31
CA ARG A 113 0.93 30.52 24.18
C ARG A 113 1.92 30.42 25.34
N HIS A 114 1.42 30.46 26.57
CA HIS A 114 2.22 30.33 27.79
C HIS A 114 3.00 29.01 27.83
N THR A 115 2.36 27.89 27.46
CA THR A 115 3.04 26.59 27.38
C THR A 115 4.15 26.59 26.33
N LYS A 116 3.97 27.27 25.19
CA LYS A 116 5.02 27.41 24.16
C LYS A 116 6.21 28.20 24.70
N GLU A 117 5.99 29.27 25.45
CA GLU A 117 7.05 30.07 26.08
C GLU A 117 7.84 29.25 27.09
N ILE A 118 7.16 28.59 28.04
CA ILE A 118 7.79 27.66 28.98
C ILE A 118 8.59 26.59 28.24
N SER A 119 7.99 25.98 27.21
CA SER A 119 8.67 24.94 26.43
C SER A 119 9.92 25.46 25.72
N ARG A 120 9.95 26.70 25.26
CA ARG A 120 11.15 27.31 24.65
C ARG A 120 12.23 27.54 25.70
N ARG A 121 11.86 28.14 26.84
CA ARG A 121 12.77 28.41 27.97
C ARG A 121 13.42 27.12 28.48
N VAL A 122 12.61 26.13 28.86
CA VAL A 122 13.09 24.84 29.37
C VAL A 122 13.95 24.10 28.35
N ARG A 123 13.59 24.14 27.06
CA ARG A 123 14.42 23.53 26.01
C ARG A 123 15.78 24.22 25.89
N ALA A 124 15.83 25.54 25.98
CA ALA A 124 17.07 26.29 25.93
C ALA A 124 17.96 25.97 27.13
N GLU A 125 17.43 26.03 28.36
CA GLU A 125 18.15 25.69 29.59
C GLU A 125 18.73 24.26 29.53
N LYS A 126 17.88 23.29 29.20
CA LYS A 126 18.29 21.89 29.09
C LYS A 126 19.27 21.67 27.93
N TRP A 127 19.23 22.50 26.88
CA TRP A 127 20.17 22.43 25.76
C TRP A 127 21.55 22.88 26.21
N TYR A 128 21.64 23.99 26.94
CA TYR A 128 22.90 24.47 27.51
C TYR A 128 23.49 23.48 28.52
N GLU A 129 22.65 22.91 29.40
CA GLU A 129 23.06 21.85 30.34
C GLU A 129 23.56 20.60 29.60
N TRP A 130 22.94 20.23 28.49
CA TRP A 130 23.44 19.12 27.68
C TRP A 130 24.77 19.48 26.99
N CYS A 131 24.88 20.67 26.40
CA CYS A 131 26.12 21.13 25.76
C CYS A 131 27.30 21.15 26.74
N SER A 132 27.10 21.48 28.02
CA SER A 132 28.16 21.45 29.04
C SER A 132 28.60 20.03 29.43
N THR A 133 27.82 18.99 29.09
CA THR A 133 28.20 17.58 29.29
C THR A 133 28.98 16.98 28.11
N ILE A 134 29.12 17.71 27.00
CA ILE A 134 29.82 17.23 25.81
C ILE A 134 31.32 17.35 26.03
N ASP A 135 32.00 16.21 26.06
CA ASP A 135 33.45 16.08 26.14
C ASP A 135 33.99 15.19 25.02
N GLU A 136 35.31 15.04 24.88
CA GLU A 136 36.00 14.23 23.85
C GLU A 136 35.54 12.76 23.82
N ARG A 137 35.04 12.25 24.96
CA ARG A 137 34.54 10.87 25.11
C ARG A 137 33.07 10.71 24.70
N SER A 138 32.40 11.78 24.28
CA SER A 138 30.99 11.76 23.89
C SER A 138 30.78 10.93 22.62
N LYS A 139 29.83 9.99 22.65
CA LYS A 139 29.53 9.17 21.49
C LYS A 139 28.89 10.02 20.39
N LEU A 140 29.51 10.06 19.21
CA LEU A 140 29.02 10.78 18.03
C LEU A 140 27.54 10.49 17.70
N ARG A 141 27.10 9.23 17.87
CA ARG A 141 25.70 8.81 17.70
C ARG A 141 24.73 9.53 18.64
N GLU A 142 25.11 9.72 19.90
CA GLU A 142 24.27 10.38 20.92
C GLU A 142 24.21 11.89 20.67
N MET A 143 25.33 12.48 20.24
CA MET A 143 25.38 13.89 19.81
C MET A 143 24.43 14.16 18.65
N TRP A 144 24.54 13.39 17.56
CA TRP A 144 23.64 13.53 16.41
C TRP A 144 22.18 13.29 16.76
N ARG A 145 21.89 12.34 17.66
CA ARG A 145 20.53 12.10 18.14
C ARG A 145 19.97 13.33 18.84
N ASN A 146 20.71 13.93 19.76
CA ASN A 146 20.25 15.10 20.52
C ASN A 146 20.14 16.36 19.66
N ILE A 147 21.07 16.57 18.70
CA ILE A 147 20.98 17.63 17.69
C ILE A 147 19.72 17.49 16.84
N ASN A 148 19.41 16.29 16.34
CA ASN A 148 18.21 16.06 15.53
C ASN A 148 16.91 16.21 16.32
N ILE A 149 16.93 15.87 17.62
CA ILE A 149 15.83 16.12 18.55
C ILE A 149 15.63 17.62 18.77
N ALA A 150 16.71 18.38 19.00
CA ALA A 150 16.67 19.82 19.26
C ALA A 150 16.21 20.64 18.04
N THR A 151 16.76 20.32 16.87
CA THR A 151 16.46 20.99 15.60
C THR A 151 15.12 20.59 14.99
N GLY A 152 14.45 19.56 15.54
CA GLY A 152 13.26 18.98 14.92
C GLY A 152 13.52 18.31 13.57
N ARG A 153 14.80 18.15 13.17
CA ARG A 153 15.24 17.45 11.95
C ARG A 153 15.07 15.94 12.00
N MET A 154 14.50 15.40 13.08
CA MET A 154 13.65 14.22 12.98
C MET A 154 12.40 14.57 12.15
N ALA A 155 12.61 15.03 10.91
CA ALA A 155 11.56 15.32 9.96
C ALA A 155 10.75 14.04 9.85
N ARG A 156 9.46 14.18 10.12
CA ARG A 156 8.51 13.15 9.76
C ARG A 156 8.51 13.20 8.23
N LEU A 157 9.34 12.38 7.59
CA LEU A 157 9.14 12.03 6.20
C LEU A 157 7.64 11.72 6.08
N ASP A 158 6.98 12.34 5.12
CA ASP A 158 5.61 12.01 4.78
C ASP A 158 5.72 11.03 3.62
N PRO A 159 5.83 9.71 3.89
CA PRO A 159 6.33 8.77 2.91
C PRO A 159 5.49 8.77 1.63
N PRO A 160 4.14 8.87 1.66
CA PRO A 160 3.33 9.02 0.45
C PRO A 160 3.67 10.27 -0.35
N LYS A 161 3.74 11.45 0.29
CA LYS A 161 3.98 12.72 -0.41
C LYS A 161 5.38 12.78 -1.01
N ASP A 162 6.37 12.28 -0.28
CA ASP A 162 7.74 12.18 -0.76
C ASP A 162 7.89 11.11 -1.86
N ALA A 163 7.17 9.99 -1.78
CA ALA A 163 7.10 8.97 -2.83
C ALA A 163 6.56 9.55 -4.13
N GLU A 164 5.41 10.24 -4.07
CA GLU A 164 4.74 10.82 -5.21
C GLU A 164 5.66 11.82 -5.93
N ARG A 165 6.33 12.69 -5.16
CA ARG A 165 7.31 13.65 -5.69
C ARG A 165 8.51 12.97 -6.35
N LEU A 166 9.03 11.89 -5.76
CA LEU A 166 10.15 11.15 -6.34
C LEU A 166 9.71 10.39 -7.61
N ASN A 167 8.54 9.77 -7.59
CA ASN A 167 7.95 9.09 -8.73
C ASN A 167 7.68 10.05 -9.88
N SER A 168 7.09 11.23 -9.62
CA SER A 168 6.85 12.23 -10.65
C SER A 168 8.16 12.70 -11.29
N ASN A 169 9.18 12.94 -10.48
CA ASN A 169 10.50 13.33 -10.98
C ASN A 169 11.16 12.21 -11.78
N PHE A 170 11.03 10.96 -11.33
CA PHE A 170 11.54 9.80 -12.06
C PHE A 170 10.80 9.60 -13.38
N ALA A 171 9.47 9.65 -13.39
CA ALA A 171 8.64 9.51 -14.59
C ALA A 171 8.98 10.59 -15.64
N VAL A 172 9.16 11.84 -15.20
CA VAL A 172 9.64 12.91 -16.08
C VAL A 172 11.02 12.54 -16.63
N ARG A 173 12.01 12.26 -15.77
CA ARG A 173 13.39 11.97 -16.22
C ARG A 173 13.50 10.74 -17.13
N ALA A 174 12.71 9.71 -16.86
CA ALA A 174 12.69 8.45 -17.59
C ALA A 174 11.77 8.48 -18.82
N ALA A 175 11.04 9.57 -19.05
CA ALA A 175 10.16 9.69 -20.22
C ALA A 175 10.96 9.54 -21.51
N THR A 176 10.40 8.79 -22.46
CA THR A 176 11.01 8.55 -23.79
C THR A 176 11.34 9.87 -24.52
N THR A 177 10.58 10.93 -24.25
CA THR A 177 10.80 12.29 -24.79
C THR A 177 12.14 12.90 -24.39
N ASN A 178 12.71 12.47 -23.27
CA ASN A 178 14.01 12.96 -22.78
C ASN A 178 15.19 12.16 -23.33
N LEU A 179 14.95 11.11 -24.13
CA LEU A 179 16.00 10.38 -24.83
C LEU A 179 16.44 11.13 -26.10
N PRO A 180 17.69 10.96 -26.56
CA PRO A 180 18.13 11.47 -27.87
C PRO A 180 17.22 11.03 -29.02
N ALA A 181 17.04 11.89 -30.02
CA ALA A 181 16.13 11.64 -31.16
C ALA A 181 16.44 10.33 -31.90
N GLU A 182 17.73 9.97 -32.03
CA GLU A 182 18.15 8.71 -32.64
C GLU A 182 17.60 7.48 -31.90
N ILE A 183 17.62 7.51 -30.56
CA ILE A 183 17.09 6.42 -29.73
C ILE A 183 15.57 6.38 -29.82
N GLN A 184 14.90 7.54 -29.83
CA GLN A 184 13.45 7.59 -30.01
C GLN A 184 13.02 6.97 -31.34
N ASN A 185 13.69 7.33 -32.43
CA ASN A 185 13.42 6.80 -33.76
C ASN A 185 13.65 5.29 -33.83
N ARG A 186 14.75 4.80 -33.23
CA ARG A 186 15.04 3.36 -33.16
C ARG A 186 14.00 2.59 -32.33
N LEU A 187 13.55 3.16 -31.21
CA LEU A 187 12.48 2.56 -30.39
C LEU A 187 11.16 2.48 -31.15
N GLN A 188 10.84 3.51 -31.95
CA GLN A 188 9.64 3.54 -32.79
C GLN A 188 9.72 2.50 -33.92
N GLN A 189 10.86 2.39 -34.61
CA GLN A 189 11.07 1.40 -35.67
C GLN A 189 10.98 -0.04 -35.15
N LEU A 190 11.44 -0.30 -33.93
CA LEU A 190 11.39 -1.62 -33.31
C LEU A 190 10.04 -1.95 -32.66
N ARG A 191 9.07 -1.02 -32.68
CA ARG A 191 7.81 -1.18 -31.96
C ARG A 191 7.01 -2.36 -32.52
N ASP A 192 6.86 -2.42 -33.84
CA ASP A 192 6.07 -3.45 -34.51
C ASP A 192 6.76 -4.82 -34.40
N THR A 193 8.07 -4.89 -34.62
CA THR A 193 8.85 -6.13 -34.43
C THR A 193 8.80 -6.66 -32.99
N ARG A 194 8.78 -5.78 -31.98
CA ARG A 194 8.62 -6.20 -30.58
C ARG A 194 7.21 -6.71 -30.32
N GLN A 195 6.20 -6.06 -30.88
CA GLN A 195 4.81 -6.49 -30.76
C GLN A 195 4.62 -7.87 -31.40
N GLU A 196 5.11 -8.07 -32.62
CA GLU A 196 5.08 -9.36 -33.32
C GLU A 196 5.77 -10.46 -32.50
N LYS A 197 6.96 -10.20 -31.95
CA LYS A 197 7.64 -11.17 -31.06
C LYS A 197 6.83 -11.49 -29.81
N MET A 198 6.16 -10.50 -29.22
CA MET A 198 5.28 -10.73 -28.08
C MET A 198 4.10 -11.62 -28.48
N ASP A 199 3.44 -11.31 -29.59
CA ASP A 199 2.29 -12.06 -30.08
C ASP A 199 2.69 -13.51 -30.45
N GLU A 200 3.85 -13.71 -31.07
CA GLU A 200 4.45 -15.03 -31.32
C GLU A 200 4.70 -15.81 -30.02
N THR A 201 5.25 -15.16 -28.99
CA THR A 201 5.49 -15.82 -27.69
C THR A 201 4.20 -16.17 -26.96
N VAL A 202 3.15 -15.35 -27.09
CA VAL A 202 1.83 -15.65 -26.51
C VAL A 202 1.18 -16.85 -27.20
N LEU A 203 1.40 -17.01 -28.51
CA LEU A 203 0.88 -18.14 -29.28
C LEU A 203 1.63 -19.46 -29.05
N LYS A 204 2.91 -19.39 -28.66
CA LYS A 204 3.71 -20.57 -28.29
C LYS A 204 3.26 -21.09 -26.92
N ARG A 205 2.43 -22.14 -26.92
CA ARG A 205 2.01 -22.84 -25.71
C ARG A 205 3.19 -23.62 -25.14
N ASP A 206 3.60 -23.28 -23.92
CA ASP A 206 4.67 -23.99 -23.21
C ASP A 206 4.18 -25.35 -22.70
N GLU A 207 4.98 -26.41 -22.84
CA GLU A 207 4.60 -27.79 -22.49
C GLU A 207 4.41 -28.00 -20.97
N ALA A 208 4.93 -27.09 -20.14
CA ALA A 208 4.75 -27.08 -18.69
C ALA A 208 3.44 -26.40 -18.22
N GLY A 209 2.60 -25.89 -19.13
CA GLY A 209 1.51 -24.94 -18.85
C GLY A 209 0.14 -25.52 -18.46
N GLY A 210 0.09 -26.51 -17.56
CA GLY A 210 -1.17 -27.05 -17.01
C GLY A 210 -1.88 -26.10 -16.03
N PRO A 211 -3.18 -26.31 -15.72
CA PRO A 211 -3.84 -25.60 -14.64
C PRO A 211 -3.19 -25.92 -13.28
N PHE A 212 -3.13 -24.93 -12.40
CA PHE A 212 -2.63 -25.07 -11.04
C PHE A 212 -3.42 -26.12 -10.26
N THR A 213 -2.71 -26.92 -9.49
CA THR A 213 -3.26 -28.00 -8.65
C THR A 213 -3.44 -27.55 -7.20
N SER A 214 -4.28 -28.25 -6.45
CA SER A 214 -4.42 -28.01 -5.00
C SER A 214 -3.11 -28.23 -4.26
N ASP A 215 -2.33 -29.23 -4.67
CA ASP A 215 -1.06 -29.56 -4.03
C ASP A 215 -0.01 -28.46 -4.22
N GLU A 216 0.03 -27.84 -5.40
CA GLU A 216 0.87 -26.66 -5.64
C GLU A 216 0.48 -25.50 -4.71
N LEU A 217 -0.82 -25.23 -4.58
CA LEU A 217 -1.33 -24.18 -3.69
C LEU A 217 -1.01 -24.47 -2.21
N PHE A 218 -1.13 -25.72 -1.76
CA PHE A 218 -0.79 -26.08 -0.38
C PHE A 218 0.71 -26.10 -0.11
N ARG A 219 1.54 -26.41 -1.11
CA ARG A 219 3.01 -26.35 -1.01
C ARG A 219 3.50 -24.91 -0.86
N THR A 220 2.90 -23.94 -1.57
CA THR A 220 3.27 -22.53 -1.47
C THR A 220 2.88 -21.93 -0.12
N ARG A 221 1.71 -22.29 0.42
CA ARG A 221 1.24 -21.86 1.75
C ARG A 221 2.27 -22.09 2.86
N LYS A 222 2.94 -23.24 2.88
CA LYS A 222 3.93 -23.57 3.93
C LYS A 222 5.18 -22.68 3.93
N LYS A 223 5.46 -21.96 2.83
CA LYS A 223 6.69 -21.19 2.64
C LYS A 223 6.51 -19.67 2.87
N CYS A 224 5.29 -19.19 3.05
CA CYS A 224 5.02 -17.75 3.09
C CYS A 224 5.31 -17.15 4.48
N LYS A 225 6.33 -16.29 4.56
CA LYS A 225 6.50 -15.35 5.68
C LYS A 225 5.59 -14.16 5.49
N ASP A 226 5.16 -13.50 6.56
CA ASP A 226 4.42 -12.25 6.43
C ASP A 226 5.27 -11.18 5.75
N THR A 227 4.80 -10.74 4.59
CA THR A 227 5.35 -9.63 3.82
C THR A 227 4.59 -8.35 4.13
N ALA A 228 5.03 -7.22 3.55
CA ALA A 228 4.22 -6.00 3.57
C ALA A 228 2.82 -6.30 3.01
N LEU A 229 1.80 -5.70 3.63
CA LEU A 229 0.42 -5.79 3.22
C LEU A 229 0.23 -5.15 1.84
N GLY A 230 -0.52 -5.80 0.96
CA GLY A 230 -1.02 -5.17 -0.26
C GLY A 230 -2.24 -4.29 0.01
N ASP A 231 -2.78 -3.69 -1.05
CA ASP A 231 -4.01 -2.88 -1.01
C ASP A 231 -5.22 -3.66 -0.47
N ASP A 232 -5.17 -5.00 -0.51
CA ASP A 232 -6.18 -5.91 0.00
C ASP A 232 -6.18 -6.06 1.54
N GLY A 233 -5.09 -5.70 2.21
CA GLY A 233 -4.95 -5.83 3.66
C GLY A 233 -4.86 -7.28 4.17
N ILE A 234 -4.63 -8.26 3.30
CA ILE A 234 -4.58 -9.69 3.67
C ILE A 234 -3.11 -10.10 3.89
N THR A 235 -2.74 -10.52 5.10
CA THR A 235 -1.40 -11.07 5.36
C THR A 235 -1.29 -12.54 4.95
N ASN A 236 -0.07 -13.04 4.77
CA ASN A 236 0.20 -14.45 4.55
C ASN A 236 -0.23 -15.33 5.73
N SER A 237 -0.18 -14.80 6.95
CA SER A 237 -0.72 -15.43 8.16
C SER A 237 -2.24 -15.54 8.12
N ILE A 238 -2.95 -14.48 7.69
CA ILE A 238 -4.40 -14.54 7.50
C ILE A 238 -4.73 -15.56 6.43
N PHE A 239 -4.07 -15.49 5.27
CA PHE A 239 -4.23 -16.44 4.17
C PHE A 239 -4.03 -17.88 4.63
N SER A 240 -2.96 -18.13 5.39
CA SER A 240 -2.65 -19.44 5.95
C SER A 240 -3.64 -19.91 7.01
N ALA A 241 -4.41 -19.02 7.65
CA ALA A 241 -5.43 -19.38 8.62
C ALA A 241 -6.80 -19.66 7.98
N LEU A 242 -6.97 -19.39 6.67
CA LEU A 242 -8.24 -19.59 5.98
C LEU A 242 -8.61 -21.07 5.87
N GLY A 243 -9.92 -21.35 5.84
CA GLY A 243 -10.44 -22.70 5.61
C GLY A 243 -10.21 -23.17 4.18
N ASN A 244 -10.28 -24.48 3.96
CA ASN A 244 -10.07 -25.10 2.64
C ASN A 244 -11.04 -24.55 1.57
N GLY A 245 -12.26 -24.17 1.94
CA GLY A 245 -13.24 -23.61 1.00
C GLY A 245 -12.74 -22.33 0.29
N VAL A 246 -12.05 -21.44 1.01
CA VAL A 246 -11.50 -20.21 0.42
C VAL A 246 -10.32 -20.52 -0.50
N HIS A 247 -9.51 -21.51 -0.15
CA HIS A 247 -8.39 -21.96 -0.99
C HIS A 247 -8.90 -22.57 -2.30
N THR A 248 -9.96 -23.38 -2.26
CA THR A 248 -10.60 -23.95 -3.46
C THR A 248 -11.19 -22.87 -4.36
N ALA A 249 -11.83 -21.85 -3.75
CA ALA A 249 -12.35 -20.71 -4.49
C ALA A 249 -11.21 -19.92 -5.18
N LEU A 250 -10.12 -19.65 -4.46
CA LEU A 250 -8.95 -18.97 -5.04
C LEU A 250 -8.31 -19.78 -6.18
N LEU A 251 -8.13 -21.09 -5.99
CA LEU A 251 -7.58 -21.97 -7.03
C LEU A 251 -8.42 -21.92 -8.31
N THR A 252 -9.74 -21.87 -8.15
CA THR A 252 -10.69 -21.74 -9.26
C THR A 252 -10.46 -20.43 -10.01
N ILE A 253 -10.32 -19.30 -9.30
CA ILE A 253 -10.06 -17.99 -9.89
C ILE A 253 -8.71 -17.96 -10.61
N MET A 254 -7.66 -18.52 -10.00
CA MET A 254 -6.32 -18.61 -10.60
C MET A 254 -6.34 -19.41 -11.90
N ASN A 255 -7.03 -20.56 -11.92
CA ASN A 255 -7.12 -21.39 -13.12
C ASN A 255 -8.01 -20.79 -14.20
N GLU A 256 -9.07 -20.07 -13.81
CA GLU A 256 -9.88 -19.29 -14.75
C GLU A 256 -9.05 -18.15 -15.37
N SER A 257 -8.26 -17.43 -14.57
CA SER A 257 -7.33 -16.39 -15.03
C SER A 257 -6.25 -16.95 -15.96
N TRP A 258 -5.63 -18.07 -15.58
CA TRP A 258 -4.63 -18.78 -16.39
C TRP A 258 -5.18 -19.20 -17.75
N GLY A 259 -6.36 -19.84 -17.77
CA GLY A 259 -6.99 -20.27 -19.02
C GLY A 259 -7.35 -19.10 -19.94
N VAL A 260 -7.81 -17.98 -19.37
CA VAL A 260 -8.15 -16.77 -20.14
C VAL A 260 -6.90 -16.00 -20.60
N GLY A 261 -5.74 -16.23 -19.96
CA GLY A 261 -4.52 -15.46 -20.20
C GLY A 261 -4.62 -14.00 -19.74
N ARG A 262 -5.52 -13.70 -18.79
CA ARG A 262 -5.69 -12.34 -18.24
C ARG A 262 -5.76 -12.38 -16.73
N LEU A 263 -5.03 -11.47 -16.09
CA LEU A 263 -5.07 -11.26 -14.65
C LEU A 263 -6.25 -10.36 -14.26
N PRO A 264 -6.89 -10.59 -13.11
CA PRO A 264 -7.83 -9.63 -12.54
C PRO A 264 -7.16 -8.27 -12.33
N LEU A 265 -7.86 -7.17 -12.67
CA LEU A 265 -7.33 -5.81 -12.50
C LEU A 265 -6.91 -5.51 -11.06
N ALA A 266 -7.63 -6.07 -10.09
CA ALA A 266 -7.29 -5.94 -8.67
C ALA A 266 -5.90 -6.51 -8.33
N TRP A 267 -5.40 -7.49 -9.10
CA TRP A 267 -4.08 -8.09 -8.90
C TRP A 267 -2.96 -7.30 -9.57
N ILE A 268 -3.30 -6.39 -10.50
CA ILE A 268 -2.33 -5.55 -11.22
C ILE A 268 -2.02 -4.28 -10.42
N LYS A 269 -2.88 -3.91 -9.46
CA LYS A 269 -2.68 -2.76 -8.59
C LYS A 269 -1.65 -3.07 -7.50
N ALA A 270 -0.65 -2.20 -7.34
CA ALA A 270 0.39 -2.32 -6.31
C ALA A 270 0.65 -0.98 -5.62
N ASP A 271 0.85 -1.03 -4.29
CA ASP A 271 1.20 0.15 -3.50
C ASP A 271 2.71 0.39 -3.57
N ILE A 272 3.11 1.57 -4.08
CA ILE A 272 4.52 1.94 -4.20
C ILE A 272 4.96 2.63 -2.90
N LEU A 273 5.70 1.88 -2.06
CA LEU A 273 6.29 2.38 -0.82
C LEU A 273 7.81 2.59 -0.99
N PRO A 274 8.33 3.82 -0.95
CA PRO A 274 9.77 4.05 -1.02
C PRO A 274 10.44 3.57 0.26
N ILE A 275 11.31 2.56 0.13
CA ILE A 275 12.11 2.04 1.25
C ILE A 275 13.52 2.63 1.15
N PRO A 276 13.97 3.43 2.13
CA PRO A 276 15.32 3.96 2.12
C PRO A 276 16.32 2.80 2.26
N LYS A 277 17.30 2.73 1.36
CA LYS A 277 18.39 1.76 1.47
C LYS A 277 19.15 1.99 2.79
N PRO A 278 19.58 0.92 3.48
CA PRO A 278 20.44 1.07 4.65
C PRO A 278 21.71 1.83 4.24
N LYS A 279 22.14 2.79 5.07
CA LYS A 279 23.42 3.47 4.87
C LYS A 279 24.53 2.44 5.06
N GLU A 280 25.43 2.31 4.08
CA GLU A 280 26.68 1.58 4.30
C GLU A 280 27.38 2.16 5.53
N LYS A 281 27.82 1.29 6.43
CA LYS A 281 28.62 1.70 7.58
C LYS A 281 29.98 2.12 7.04
N LEU A 282 30.18 3.43 6.91
CA LEU A 282 31.51 4.03 6.82
C LEU A 282 32.27 3.77 8.13
#